data_AF-A0A951HY72-F1
#
_entry.id   AF-A0A951HY72-F1
#
_cell.length_a   1.000
_cell.length_b   1.000
_cell.length_c   1.000
_cell.angle_alpha   90.00
_cell.angle_beta   90.00
_cell.angle_gamma   90.00
#
_symmetry.space_group_name_H-M   'P 1'
#
loop_
_entity.id
_entity.type
_entity.pdbx_description
1 polymer ?
#
loop_
_entity_poly.entity_id
_entity_poly.type
_entity_poly.pdbx_seq_one_letter_code
_entity_poly.pdbx_strand_id
1 'polypeptide(L)' 'MADPNDRVPENVSGTYYVDMQCIDCDVCRDTAQDNFT' A
#
# COMPACT_ATOMS: atom_id res chain seq x y z
N MET A 1 0.47 0.28 12.93
CA MET A 1 -0.91 0.24 12.39
C MET A 1 -0.97 1.30 11.32
N ALA A 2 -1.56 1.02 10.17
CA ALA A 2 -1.50 1.96 9.06
C ALA A 2 -2.31 3.24 9.34
N ASP A 3 -1.74 4.42 9.08
CA ASP A 3 -2.44 5.70 9.24
C ASP A 3 -3.04 6.14 7.89
N PRO A 4 -4.38 6.30 7.78
CA PRO A 4 -5.01 6.72 6.54
C PRO A 4 -4.65 8.14 6.09
N ASN A 5 -4.08 8.97 6.97
CA ASN A 5 -3.61 10.31 6.63
C ASN A 5 -2.17 10.31 6.07
N ASP A 6 -1.42 9.23 6.25
CA ASP A 6 -0.02 9.09 5.84
C ASP A 6 0.15 8.22 4.59
N ARG A 7 -0.90 8.18 3.74
CA ARG A 7 -0.93 7.40 2.50
C ARG A 7 0.15 7.88 1.54
N VAL A 8 0.87 6.94 0.94
CA VAL A 8 1.79 7.27 -0.16
C VAL A 8 1.01 7.79 -1.37
N PRO A 9 1.53 8.81 -2.10
CA PRO A 9 0.84 9.43 -3.22
C PRO A 9 0.64 8.49 -4.42
N GLU A 10 1.42 7.41 -4.50
CA GLU A 10 1.33 6.39 -5.56
C GLU A 10 0.16 5.41 -5.37
N ASN A 11 -0.55 5.47 -4.23
CA ASN A 11 -1.71 4.60 -4.00
C ASN A 11 -2.79 4.83 -5.07
N VAL A 12 -3.26 3.73 -5.65
CA VAL A 12 -4.44 3.73 -6.51
C VAL A 12 -5.72 3.79 -5.67
N SER A 13 -6.84 4.20 -6.28
CA SER A 13 -8.14 4.19 -5.62
C SER A 13 -8.54 2.77 -5.20
N GLY A 14 -8.86 2.57 -3.92
CA GLY A 14 -9.23 1.24 -3.42
C GLY A 14 -9.48 1.20 -1.93
N THR A 15 -9.79 0.01 -1.43
CA THR A 15 -10.00 -0.25 0.01
C THR A 15 -8.67 -0.32 0.76
N TYR A 16 -7.63 -0.82 0.11
CA TYR A 16 -6.28 -0.97 0.67
C TYR A 16 -5.39 0.20 0.23
N TYR A 17 -4.42 0.53 1.09
CA TYR A 17 -3.42 1.58 0.84
C TYR A 17 -2.12 1.23 1.57
N VAL A 18 -1.02 1.79 1.10
CA VAL A 18 0.29 1.78 1.75
C VAL A 18 0.54 3.15 2.37
N ASP A 19 1.06 3.19 3.59
CA ASP A 19 1.48 4.44 4.25
C ASP A 19 3.01 4.58 4.29
N MET A 20 3.52 5.71 4.77
CA MET A 20 4.97 5.94 4.84
C MET A 20 5.67 5.08 5.90
N GLN A 21 4.93 4.38 6.75
CA GLN A 21 5.47 3.47 7.78
C GLN A 21 5.57 2.02 7.27
N CYS A 22 5.57 1.81 5.96
CA CYS A 22 5.72 0.50 5.34
C CYS A 22 7.02 -0.20 5.78
N ILE A 23 6.90 -1.46 6.22
CA ILE A 23 8.03 -2.29 6.69
C ILE A 23 8.48 -3.36 5.69
N ASP A 24 7.99 -3.27 4.45
CA ASP A 24 8.30 -4.22 3.38
C ASP A 24 7.88 -5.68 3.69
N CYS A 25 6.63 -5.86 4.18
CA CYS A 25 6.09 -7.18 4.55
C CYS A 25 5.56 -8.02 3.38
N ASP A 26 5.72 -7.57 2.14
CA ASP A 26 5.30 -8.21 0.88
C ASP A 26 3.80 -8.46 0.65
N VAL A 27 2.94 -8.30 1.65
CA VAL A 27 1.49 -8.56 1.52
C VAL A 27 0.85 -7.79 0.36
N CYS A 28 1.23 -6.53 0.15
CA CYS A 28 0.71 -5.73 -0.96
C CYS A 28 1.12 -6.28 -2.33
N ARG A 29 2.36 -6.78 -2.47
CA ARG A 29 2.88 -7.34 -3.71
C ARG A 29 2.22 -8.68 -4.04
N ASP A 30 1.97 -9.52 -3.04
CA ASP A 30 1.33 -10.82 -3.22
C ASP A 30 -0.17 -10.69 -3.57
N THR A 31 -0.86 -9.79 -2.88
CA THR A 31 -2.32 -9.64 -2.99
C THR A 31 -2.78 -8.74 -4.12
N ALA A 32 -1.92 -7.82 -4.59
CA ALA A 32 -2.26 -6.81 -5.59
C ALA A 32 -1.23 -6.74 -6.71
N GLN A 33 -0.82 -7.90 -7.26
CA GLN A 33 0.18 -8.03 -8.32
C GLN A 33 -0.06 -7.09 -9.52
N ASP A 34 -1.32 -6.85 -9.90
CA ASP A 34 -1.66 -5.96 -11.01
C ASP A 34 -1.26 -4.49 -10.81
N ASN A 35 -1.00 -4.07 -9.56
CA ASN A 35 -0.60 -2.71 -9.21
C ASN A 35 0.92 -2.53 -9.04
N PHE A 36 1.71 -3.60 -9.12
CA PHE A 36 3.16 -3.57 -8.95
C PHE A 36 3.83 -4.19 -10.18
N THR A 37 4.39 -3.34 -11.05
CA THR A 37 5.14 -3.72 -12.26
C THR A 37 6.64 -3.64 -12.07
#